data_AF-A0A928D3T3-F1
#
_entry.id   AF-A0A928D3T3-F1
#
_cell.length_a   1.000
_cell.length_b   1.000
_cell.length_c   1.000
_cell.angle_alpha   90.00
_cell.angle_beta   90.00
_cell.angle_gamma   90.00
#
_symmetry.space_group_name_H-M   'P 1'
#
loop_
_entity.id
_entity.type
_entity.pdbx_description
1 polymer ?
#
loop_
_entity_poly.entity_id
_entity_poly.type
_entity_poly.pdbx_seq_one_letter_code
_entity_poly.pdbx_strand_id
1 'polypeptide(L)'
;MKKIIVALVLCVAGAFNLAAADGFGAGVWFDIPVQVTHKSINGVGLGVPVIANASTEGASLALCGNNVQKMTGVQFAMFGFNYARTLEGIQVAFINMCRAQHGDFALQWGFFNQSGENGIQIGVINQGKNNASFQLGLININKNGLLPVMIFVNLGKDIF
;
A
#
# COMPACT_ATOMS: atom_id res chain seq x y z
N MET A 1 12.46 -8.20 29.65
CA MET A 1 11.21 -7.75 28.98
C MET A 1 10.97 -6.24 29.09
N LYS A 2 10.94 -5.64 30.29
CA LYS A 2 10.72 -4.18 30.46
C LYS A 2 11.74 -3.28 29.73
N LYS A 3 13.02 -3.67 29.69
CA LYS A 3 14.09 -2.90 29.03
C LYS A 3 14.00 -2.85 27.50
N ILE A 4 13.46 -3.90 26.89
CA ILE A 4 13.24 -3.97 25.43
C ILE A 4 12.07 -3.06 25.04
N ILE A 5 10.99 -3.06 25.83
CA ILE A 5 9.84 -2.17 25.61
C ILE A 5 10.27 -0.70 25.74
N VAL A 6 11.07 -0.36 26.75
CA VAL A 6 11.60 1.00 26.93
C VAL A 6 12.52 1.41 25.77
N ALA A 7 13.36 0.50 25.27
CA ALA A 7 14.19 0.76 24.09
C ALA A 7 13.34 0.97 22.82
N LEU A 8 12.28 0.18 22.63
CA LEU A 8 11.34 0.34 21.52
C LEU A 8 10.59 1.68 21.62
N VAL A 9 10.11 2.04 22.82
CA VAL A 9 9.46 3.33 23.07
C VAL A 9 10.43 4.50 22.87
N LEU A 10 11.71 4.36 23.23
CA LEU A 10 12.73 5.38 22.99
C LEU A 10 13.15 5.48 21.51
N CYS A 11 13.20 4.38 20.77
CA CYS A 11 13.42 4.41 19.33
C CYS A 11 12.23 5.04 18.60
N VAL A 12 11.01 4.75 19.05
CA VAL A 12 9.79 5.38 18.57
C VAL A 12 9.78 6.89 18.91
N ALA A 13 10.13 7.26 20.15
CA ALA A 13 10.26 8.66 20.58
C ALA A 13 11.41 9.43 19.88
N GLY A 14 12.51 8.75 19.58
CA GLY A 14 13.64 9.29 18.81
C GLY A 14 13.28 9.50 17.34
N ALA A 15 12.51 8.57 16.74
CA ALA A 15 11.96 8.74 15.41
C ALA A 15 10.95 9.90 15.34
N PHE A 16 10.20 10.16 16.42
CA PHE A 16 9.31 11.32 16.51
C PHE A 16 10.05 12.67 16.54
N ASN A 17 11.25 12.74 17.14
CA ASN A 17 12.04 13.99 17.17
C ASN A 17 12.82 14.26 15.88
N LEU A 18 13.24 13.22 15.16
CA LEU A 18 13.96 13.37 13.89
C LEU A 18 13.05 13.71 12.70
N ALA A 19 11.75 13.48 12.86
CA ALA A 19 10.74 13.71 11.83
C ALA A 19 10.12 15.14 11.88
N ALA A 20 10.65 16.04 12.71
CA ALA A 20 10.21 17.43 12.85
C ALA A 20 10.69 18.36 11.70
N ALA A 21 10.84 17.84 10.48
CA ALA A 21 11.20 18.61 9.30
C ALA A 21 10.22 18.26 8.15
N ASP A 22 9.12 19.03 8.05
CA ASP A 22 8.16 19.17 6.93
C ASP A 22 7.57 17.93 6.22
N GLY A 23 7.96 16.70 6.60
CA GLY A 23 7.58 15.47 5.92
C GLY A 23 6.87 14.44 6.78
N PHE A 24 6.52 14.76 8.02
CA PHE A 24 5.88 13.82 8.94
C PHE A 24 4.39 14.05 9.06
N GLY A 25 3.60 13.02 8.76
CA GLY A 25 2.16 13.03 8.98
C GLY A 25 1.75 11.98 10.00
N ALA A 26 1.37 12.39 11.20
CA ALA A 26 0.73 11.48 12.15
C ALA A 26 -0.79 11.49 11.93
N GLY A 27 -1.39 10.31 11.77
CA GLY A 27 -2.82 10.08 11.83
C GLY A 27 -3.17 9.27 13.08
N VAL A 28 -3.92 9.86 14.00
CA VAL A 28 -4.48 9.16 15.16
C VAL A 28 -6.00 9.22 15.03
N TRP A 29 -6.68 8.07 15.21
CA TRP A 29 -8.13 7.90 15.11
C TRP A 29 -8.87 8.68 16.22
N PHE A 30 -8.93 10.00 16.07
CA PHE A 30 -9.99 10.87 16.58
C PHE A 30 -10.21 12.11 15.70
N ASP A 31 -10.01 11.99 14.37
CA ASP A 31 -10.68 12.89 13.43
C ASP A 31 -11.18 12.13 12.19
N ILE A 32 -12.48 11.83 12.22
CA ILE A 32 -13.28 11.09 11.23
C ILE A 32 -13.19 11.80 9.84
N PRO A 33 -13.20 11.08 8.70
CA PRO A 33 -12.24 11.18 7.58
C PRO A 33 -12.40 12.39 6.61
N VAL A 34 -13.12 13.43 6.99
CA VAL A 34 -13.43 14.57 6.11
C VAL A 34 -12.25 15.54 5.97
N GLN A 35 -11.42 15.72 7.00
CA GLN A 35 -10.45 16.82 7.04
C GLN A 35 -9.05 16.45 6.51
N VAL A 36 -8.75 15.16 6.32
CA VAL A 36 -7.44 14.67 5.82
C VAL A 36 -7.46 14.33 4.33
N THR A 37 -8.64 14.35 3.70
CA THR A 37 -8.86 14.10 2.26
C THR A 37 -8.12 15.08 1.35
N HIS A 38 -7.57 16.18 1.88
CA HIS A 38 -6.81 17.19 1.12
C HIS A 38 -5.35 17.34 1.56
N LYS A 39 -4.88 16.57 2.55
CA LYS A 39 -3.51 16.66 3.02
C LYS A 39 -2.59 15.83 2.14
N SER A 40 -1.58 16.48 1.57
CA SER A 40 -0.45 15.84 0.93
C SER A 40 0.65 15.65 1.98
N ILE A 41 1.11 14.41 2.16
CA ILE A 41 2.25 14.09 3.02
C ILE A 41 3.46 13.85 2.12
N ASN A 42 4.50 14.66 2.29
CA ASN A 42 5.77 14.49 1.58
C ASN A 42 6.82 13.93 2.55
N GLY A 43 6.75 12.63 2.83
CA GLY A 43 7.66 11.95 3.75
C GLY A 43 7.02 10.70 4.38
N VAL A 44 6.99 10.62 5.71
CA VAL A 44 6.51 9.44 6.44
C VAL A 44 5.18 9.73 7.15
N GLY A 45 4.15 9.00 6.76
CA GLY A 45 2.85 8.92 7.41
C GLY A 45 2.79 7.77 8.41
N LEU A 46 2.43 8.02 9.67
CA LEU A 46 2.17 6.98 10.67
C LEU A 46 0.69 6.99 11.09
N GLY A 47 0.00 5.88 10.85
CA GLY A 47 -1.41 5.68 11.19
C GLY A 47 -1.62 4.73 12.35
N VAL A 48 -2.10 5.25 13.48
CA VAL A 48 -2.53 4.42 14.63
C VAL A 48 -4.03 4.60 14.85
N PRO A 49 -4.88 3.64 14.42
CA PRO A 49 -4.57 2.44 13.63
C PRO A 49 -4.74 2.60 12.11
N VAL A 50 -5.35 3.69 11.62
CA VAL A 50 -5.60 3.94 10.19
C VAL A 50 -5.12 5.34 9.82
N ILE A 51 -4.69 5.51 8.56
CA ILE A 51 -4.40 6.83 7.97
C ILE A 51 -5.15 6.98 6.65
N ALA A 52 -5.70 8.17 6.42
CA ALA A 52 -6.37 8.51 5.17
C ALA A 52 -5.85 9.85 4.64
N ASN A 53 -5.40 9.93 3.38
CA ASN A 53 -4.80 11.14 2.80
C ASN A 53 -5.18 11.35 1.34
N ALA A 54 -4.99 12.58 0.85
CA ALA A 54 -5.15 12.90 -0.57
C ALA A 54 -3.99 12.34 -1.39
N SER A 55 -2.77 12.71 -1.02
CA SER A 55 -1.54 12.33 -1.68
C SER A 55 -0.50 11.96 -0.63
N THR A 56 0.31 10.95 -0.90
CA THR A 56 1.45 10.63 -0.06
C THR A 56 2.63 10.30 -0.96
N GLU A 57 3.66 11.14 -0.86
CA GLU A 57 4.95 10.96 -1.52
C GLU A 57 5.96 10.54 -0.45
N GLY A 58 6.33 9.26 -0.42
CA GLY A 58 7.20 8.68 0.60
C GLY A 58 6.66 7.36 1.17
N ALA A 59 6.53 7.25 2.50
CA ALA A 59 6.10 6.03 3.17
C ALA A 59 4.82 6.25 3.99
N SER A 60 3.84 5.37 3.88
CA SER A 60 2.62 5.37 4.72
C SER A 60 2.55 4.07 5.49
N LEU A 61 2.75 4.12 6.80
CA LEU A 61 2.75 2.96 7.68
C LEU A 61 1.54 3.03 8.60
N ALA A 62 0.70 2.01 8.59
CA ALA A 62 -0.47 1.92 9.45
C ALA A 62 -0.56 0.56 10.14
N LEU A 63 -1.24 0.50 11.28
CA LEU A 63 -1.47 -0.78 11.96
C LEU A 63 -2.56 -1.59 11.26
N CYS A 64 -3.68 -0.97 10.91
CA CYS A 64 -4.87 -1.63 10.37
C CYS A 64 -5.20 -1.21 8.94
N GLY A 65 -4.86 -0.01 8.49
CA GLY A 65 -5.05 0.31 7.09
C GLY A 65 -4.66 1.69 6.61
N ASN A 66 -4.41 1.79 5.32
CA ASN A 66 -4.10 3.03 4.61
C ASN A 66 -5.19 3.30 3.56
N ASN A 67 -5.65 4.54 3.46
CA ASN A 67 -6.55 4.98 2.40
C ASN A 67 -6.01 6.26 1.76
N VAL A 68 -5.26 6.14 0.68
CA VAL A 68 -4.58 7.27 0.03
C VAL A 68 -5.09 7.41 -1.38
N GLN A 69 -5.47 8.61 -1.84
CA GLN A 69 -5.92 8.71 -3.24
C GLN A 69 -4.74 8.54 -4.21
N LYS A 70 -3.66 9.33 -4.06
CA LYS A 70 -2.44 9.17 -4.85
C LYS A 70 -1.28 8.73 -3.96
N MET A 71 -0.73 7.57 -4.21
CA MET A 71 0.44 7.07 -3.50
C MET A 71 1.64 6.99 -4.42
N THR A 72 2.71 7.66 -4.04
CA THR A 72 4.02 7.53 -4.66
C THR A 72 5.02 7.12 -3.59
N GLY A 73 5.45 5.86 -3.59
CA GLY A 73 6.41 5.30 -2.62
C GLY A 73 5.95 3.98 -1.98
N VAL A 74 5.99 3.85 -0.65
CA VAL A 74 5.72 2.57 0.05
C VAL A 74 4.53 2.68 1.00
N GLN A 75 3.55 1.80 0.88
CA GLN A 75 2.47 1.63 1.85
C GLN A 75 2.62 0.31 2.58
N PHE A 76 2.49 0.36 3.90
CA PHE A 76 2.52 -0.81 4.75
C PHE A 76 1.34 -0.79 5.72
N ALA A 77 0.59 -1.89 5.78
CA ALA A 77 -0.39 -2.13 6.82
C ALA A 77 -0.16 -3.49 7.48
N MET A 78 -0.01 -3.51 8.81
CA MET A 78 0.38 -4.73 9.53
C MET A 78 -0.75 -5.78 9.59
N PHE A 79 -1.99 -5.37 9.88
CA PHE A 79 -3.11 -6.30 10.13
C PHE A 79 -4.38 -6.03 9.31
N GLY A 80 -4.31 -5.23 8.25
CA GLY A 80 -5.51 -4.98 7.45
C GLY A 80 -5.25 -4.64 6.01
N PHE A 81 -5.74 -3.49 5.56
CA PHE A 81 -5.89 -3.22 4.13
C PHE A 81 -5.23 -1.92 3.68
N ASN A 82 -4.67 -1.94 2.49
CA ASN A 82 -4.26 -0.75 1.76
C ASN A 82 -5.25 -0.49 0.64
N TYR A 83 -5.71 0.75 0.53
CA TYR A 83 -6.49 1.24 -0.59
C TYR A 83 -5.80 2.45 -1.21
N ALA A 84 -5.51 2.35 -2.50
CA ALA A 84 -5.00 3.45 -3.30
C ALA A 84 -5.88 3.69 -4.54
N ARG A 85 -6.23 4.95 -4.86
CA ARG A 85 -6.86 5.22 -6.17
C ARG A 85 -5.83 5.12 -7.28
N THR A 86 -4.67 5.75 -7.07
CA THR A 86 -3.51 5.73 -7.94
C THR A 86 -2.30 5.25 -7.15
N LEU A 87 -1.62 4.21 -7.64
CA LEU A 87 -0.38 3.70 -7.03
C LEU A 87 0.80 3.82 -8.00
N GLU A 88 1.88 4.36 -7.46
CA GLU A 88 3.23 4.34 -7.99
C GLU A 88 4.16 3.88 -6.86
N GLY A 89 4.74 2.68 -6.95
CA GLY A 89 5.55 2.08 -5.88
C GLY A 89 4.94 0.83 -5.25
N ILE A 90 5.14 0.62 -3.95
CA ILE A 90 4.95 -0.68 -3.28
C ILE A 90 3.80 -0.60 -2.27
N GLN A 91 2.89 -1.57 -2.28
CA GLN A 91 1.92 -1.80 -1.21
C GLN A 91 2.13 -3.17 -0.58
N VAL A 92 2.20 -3.21 0.75
CA VAL A 92 2.32 -4.42 1.54
C VAL A 92 1.24 -4.43 2.62
N ALA A 93 0.34 -5.40 2.57
CA ALA A 93 -0.73 -5.60 3.54
C ALA A 93 -1.36 -6.98 3.38
N PHE A 94 -2.29 -7.38 4.26
CA PHE A 94 -3.09 -8.57 4.03
C PHE A 94 -3.98 -8.41 2.78
N ILE A 95 -4.57 -7.24 2.60
CA ILE A 95 -5.44 -6.93 1.48
C ILE A 95 -4.94 -5.64 0.82
N ASN A 96 -4.53 -5.70 -0.44
CA ASN A 96 -4.17 -4.51 -1.21
C ASN A 96 -5.20 -4.27 -2.31
N MET A 97 -5.65 -3.03 -2.45
CA MET A 97 -6.60 -2.62 -3.47
C MET A 97 -6.11 -1.35 -4.14
N CYS A 98 -5.98 -1.40 -5.46
CA CYS A 98 -5.62 -0.26 -6.26
C CYS A 98 -6.58 -0.10 -7.45
N ARG A 99 -7.09 1.12 -7.67
CA ARG A 99 -8.02 1.36 -8.80
C ARG A 99 -7.27 1.54 -10.13
N ALA A 100 -6.17 2.28 -10.14
CA ALA A 100 -5.35 2.51 -11.31
C ALA A 100 -3.88 2.55 -10.87
N GLN A 101 -2.99 1.94 -11.63
CA GLN A 101 -1.56 2.09 -11.40
C GLN A 101 -1.04 3.02 -12.49
N HIS A 102 -0.44 4.13 -12.08
CA HIS A 102 0.19 5.10 -12.97
C HIS A 102 1.64 5.22 -12.52
N GLY A 103 2.56 5.06 -13.46
CA GLY A 103 3.98 4.99 -13.20
C GLY A 103 4.58 3.67 -13.68
N ASP A 104 5.89 3.69 -13.89
CA ASP A 104 6.61 2.58 -14.52
C ASP A 104 6.69 1.34 -13.60
N PHE A 105 6.49 1.53 -12.29
CA PHE A 105 6.62 0.48 -11.31
C PHE A 105 5.55 0.54 -10.22
N ALA A 106 4.79 -0.56 -10.09
CA ALA A 106 3.80 -0.75 -9.05
C ALA A 106 3.81 -2.21 -8.57
N LEU A 107 4.06 -2.45 -7.28
CA LEU A 107 4.16 -3.76 -6.67
C LEU A 107 3.14 -3.90 -5.54
N GLN A 108 2.39 -4.99 -5.51
CA GLN A 108 1.48 -5.31 -4.42
C GLN A 108 1.85 -6.68 -3.84
N TRP A 109 2.11 -6.73 -2.54
CA TRP A 109 2.39 -7.95 -1.82
C TRP A 109 1.38 -8.13 -0.67
N GLY A 110 0.64 -9.24 -0.70
CA GLY A 110 -0.36 -9.51 0.32
C GLY A 110 -1.04 -10.86 0.19
N PHE A 111 -2.03 -11.13 1.04
CA PHE A 111 -2.84 -12.33 0.90
C PHE A 111 -3.79 -12.19 -0.31
N PHE A 112 -4.45 -11.04 -0.42
CA PHE A 112 -5.31 -10.67 -1.53
C PHE A 112 -4.83 -9.36 -2.16
N ASN A 113 -4.62 -9.36 -3.48
CA ASN A 113 -4.27 -8.16 -4.22
C ASN A 113 -5.30 -7.90 -5.32
N GLN A 114 -5.72 -6.65 -5.47
CA GLN A 114 -6.55 -6.21 -6.58
C GLN A 114 -5.93 -4.98 -7.24
N SER A 115 -5.72 -5.02 -8.56
CA SER A 115 -5.34 -3.84 -9.36
C SER A 115 -6.30 -3.62 -10.53
N GLY A 116 -6.44 -2.36 -10.94
CA GLY A 116 -7.11 -2.01 -12.20
C GLY A 116 -6.29 -2.45 -13.41
N GLU A 117 -5.08 -1.92 -13.52
CA GLU A 117 -4.18 -2.02 -14.67
C GLU A 117 -2.74 -2.05 -14.20
N ASN A 118 -1.88 -2.74 -14.96
CA ASN A 118 -0.43 -2.84 -14.81
C ASN A 118 0.03 -3.37 -13.44
N GLY A 119 1.35 -3.56 -13.33
CA GLY A 119 2.08 -3.87 -12.11
C GLY A 119 2.19 -5.35 -11.75
N ILE A 120 2.92 -5.54 -10.65
CA ILE A 120 3.36 -6.83 -10.13
C ILE A 120 2.51 -7.15 -8.90
N GLN A 121 1.87 -8.30 -8.89
CA GLN A 121 1.07 -8.76 -7.74
C GLN A 121 1.65 -10.08 -7.22
N ILE A 122 1.95 -10.13 -5.93
CA ILE A 122 2.48 -11.31 -5.25
C ILE A 122 1.57 -11.62 -4.07
N GLY A 123 0.94 -12.79 -4.05
CA GLY A 123 0.00 -13.12 -2.99
C GLY A 123 -0.63 -14.49 -3.10
N VAL A 124 -1.64 -14.77 -2.29
CA VAL A 124 -2.39 -16.03 -2.41
C VAL A 124 -3.42 -15.90 -3.53
N ILE A 125 -4.14 -14.78 -3.56
CA ILE A 125 -5.13 -14.46 -4.59
C ILE A 125 -4.78 -13.10 -5.19
N ASN A 126 -4.60 -13.07 -6.50
CA ASN A 126 -4.33 -11.86 -7.27
C ASN A 126 -5.44 -11.62 -8.29
N GLN A 127 -5.92 -10.38 -8.39
CA GLN A 127 -6.99 -10.00 -9.31
C GLN A 127 -6.66 -8.71 -10.07
N GLY A 128 -6.35 -8.84 -11.35
CA GLY A 128 -6.24 -7.73 -12.29
C GLY A 128 -7.57 -7.52 -13.02
N LYS A 129 -8.16 -6.32 -12.96
CA LYS A 129 -9.42 -6.02 -13.66
C LYS A 129 -9.23 -6.00 -15.18
N ASN A 130 -8.15 -5.37 -15.65
CA ASN A 130 -7.86 -5.22 -17.07
C ASN A 130 -6.65 -6.06 -17.47
N ASN A 131 -5.43 -5.63 -17.13
CA ASN A 131 -4.20 -6.35 -17.48
C ASN A 131 -3.12 -6.13 -16.42
N ALA A 132 -2.90 -7.09 -15.53
CA ALA A 132 -1.73 -7.05 -14.63
C ALA A 132 -0.48 -7.49 -15.39
N SER A 133 0.67 -6.85 -15.14
CA SER A 133 1.92 -7.18 -15.85
C SER A 133 2.45 -8.55 -15.42
N PHE A 134 2.52 -8.80 -14.11
CA PHE A 134 2.95 -10.08 -13.56
C PHE A 134 2.16 -10.42 -12.31
N GLN A 135 1.75 -11.68 -12.18
CA GLN A 135 1.08 -12.18 -10.99
C GLN A 135 1.73 -13.49 -10.55
N LEU A 136 2.05 -13.57 -9.26
CA LEU A 136 2.52 -14.79 -8.59
C LEU A 136 1.61 -15.08 -7.40
N GLY A 137 0.92 -16.20 -7.45
CA GLY A 137 0.01 -16.62 -6.39
C GLY A 137 -0.73 -17.90 -6.67
N LEU A 138 -1.41 -18.43 -5.65
CA LEU A 138 -2.17 -19.69 -5.80
C LEU A 138 -3.28 -19.55 -6.85
N ILE A 139 -3.96 -18.39 -6.86
CA ILE A 139 -5.00 -18.07 -7.83
C ILE A 139 -4.72 -16.68 -8.41
N ASN A 140 -4.57 -16.60 -9.73
CA ASN A 140 -4.27 -15.38 -10.45
C ASN A 140 -5.35 -15.14 -11.51
N ILE A 141 -6.14 -14.09 -11.33
CA ILE A 141 -7.20 -13.70 -12.25
C ILE A 141 -6.69 -12.47 -13.03
N ASN A 142 -6.52 -12.63 -14.34
CA ASN A 142 -6.10 -11.57 -15.25
C ASN A 142 -6.89 -11.68 -16.55
N LYS A 143 -7.99 -10.93 -16.67
CA LYS A 143 -8.96 -11.11 -17.76
C LYS A 143 -8.36 -10.99 -19.16
N ASN A 144 -7.39 -10.09 -19.33
CA ASN A 144 -6.68 -9.89 -20.60
C ASN A 144 -5.21 -10.34 -20.53
N GLY A 145 -4.84 -11.18 -19.57
CA GLY A 145 -3.50 -11.78 -19.49
C GLY A 145 -3.35 -12.97 -20.44
N LEU A 146 -2.27 -13.74 -20.25
CA LEU A 146 -2.02 -14.97 -21.01
C LEU A 146 -3.21 -15.94 -20.95
N LEU A 147 -3.78 -16.11 -19.76
CA LEU A 147 -5.06 -16.77 -19.55
C LEU A 147 -5.91 -15.99 -18.53
N PRO A 148 -7.25 -16.00 -18.66
CA PRO A 148 -8.14 -15.31 -17.74
C PRO A 148 -7.95 -15.68 -16.26
N VAL A 149 -7.63 -16.95 -16.00
CA VAL A 149 -7.33 -17.49 -14.67
C VAL A 149 -6.16 -18.49 -14.78
N MET A 150 -5.16 -18.35 -13.91
CA MET A 150 -4.02 -19.27 -13.80
C MET A 150 -3.66 -19.55 -12.34
N ILE A 151 -3.01 -20.69 -12.10
CA ILE A 151 -2.45 -21.07 -10.80
C ILE A 151 -0.94 -20.83 -10.85
N PHE A 152 -0.36 -20.42 -9.72
CA PHE A 152 1.04 -20.08 -9.51
C PHE A 152 1.49 -18.81 -10.23
N VAL A 153 1.50 -18.78 -11.55
CA VAL A 153 2.00 -17.63 -12.32
C VAL A 153 0.96 -17.19 -13.33
N ASN A 154 0.82 -15.88 -13.57
CA ASN A 154 0.11 -15.32 -14.72
C ASN A 154 0.86 -14.11 -15.26
N LEU A 155 0.89 -13.95 -16.58
CA LEU A 155 1.59 -12.87 -17.26
C LEU A 155 0.57 -11.97 -17.98
N GLY A 156 0.86 -10.68 -18.02
CA GLY A 156 0.08 -9.72 -18.80
C GLY A 156 0.34 -9.85 -20.30
N LYS A 157 -0.63 -9.44 -21.10
CA LYS A 157 -0.52 -9.49 -22.57
C LYS A 157 0.59 -8.66 -23.19
N ASP A 158 1.07 -7.65 -22.47
CA ASP A 158 2.07 -6.72 -23.00
C ASP A 158 3.50 -7.30 -22.89
N ILE A 159 3.65 -8.52 -22.38
CA ILE A 159 4.93 -9.26 -22.28
C ILE A 159 5.21 -10.10 -23.56
N PHE A 160 4.24 -10.27 -24.45
CA PHE A 160 4.32 -11.12 -25.65
C PHE A 160 3.68 -10.45 -26.87
#